data_AF-A0A8J4B8G5-F1
#
_entry.id   AF-A0A8J4B8G5-F1
#
_cell.length_a   1.000
_cell.length_b   1.000
_cell.length_c   1.000
_cell.angle_alpha   90.00
_cell.angle_beta   90.00
_cell.angle_gamma   90.00
#
_symmetry.space_group_name_H-M   'P 1'
#
loop_
_entity.id
_entity.type
_entity.pdbx_description
1 polymer ?
#
loop_
_entity_poly.entity_id
_entity_poly.type
_entity_poly.pdbx_seq_one_letter_code
_entity_poly.pdbx_strand_id
1 'polypeptide(L)'
;AVLLEGLQLDNLAAVEMLRANFEVSCGRCGARDTVTIASSAVASGSGSSSSHQAAATGQCQRCAAAWSIVMRPHFVHATSNSLCVIKPEGCCPVDLLPSLLGGQCGECNAVMSLRDVQVGLPFSRNCSSCHKEISIYMAAVSFVPKGPPRSAAASRRGVARPGAAAARRPRGKASGGGAAELRPGQPLPALGTCKHYRHSYRWLRFPCCGMRFPCDLCHEDAVSDGHPARWAQRMVCGFCSSEQPLALGCRVCGHQLAGSSANPSGRSTRFWEGGTGCRDPRRLDKKDPHKWRGRNKTISAKQSRVGPKPWSGKGGAAGGGGSGSA
;
A
#
# COMPACT_ATOMS: atom_id res chain seq x y z
N ALA A 1 -5.87 14.63 -13.01
CA ALA A 1 -7.17 14.11 -12.56
C ALA A 1 -6.92 12.94 -11.64
N VAL A 2 -7.71 12.83 -10.59
CA VAL A 2 -7.64 11.73 -9.62
C VAL A 2 -8.74 10.74 -9.99
N LEU A 3 -8.34 9.52 -10.36
CA LEU A 3 -9.25 8.46 -10.77
C LEU A 3 -9.27 7.36 -9.72
N LEU A 4 -10.47 6.80 -9.47
CA LEU A 4 -10.65 5.64 -8.60
C LEU A 4 -10.64 4.36 -9.43
N GLU A 5 -9.75 3.44 -9.09
CA GLU A 5 -9.63 2.15 -9.78
C GLU A 5 -10.39 1.07 -9.01
N GLY A 6 -11.13 0.21 -9.72
CA GLY A 6 -11.96 -0.82 -9.09
C GLY A 6 -13.02 -0.24 -8.16
N LEU A 7 -13.62 0.90 -8.56
CA LEU A 7 -14.70 1.54 -7.83
C LEU A 7 -15.92 0.62 -7.77
N GLN A 8 -16.45 0.42 -6.56
CA GLN A 8 -17.70 -0.26 -6.28
C GLN A 8 -18.53 0.63 -5.36
N LEU A 9 -19.80 0.79 -5.70
CA LEU A 9 -20.76 1.59 -4.96
C LEU A 9 -22.01 0.74 -4.74
N ASP A 10 -22.36 0.48 -3.48
CA ASP A 10 -23.59 -0.22 -3.12
C ASP A 10 -24.52 0.75 -2.38
N ASN A 11 -25.75 0.89 -2.89
CA ASN A 11 -26.78 1.79 -2.36
C ASN A 11 -26.33 3.26 -2.22
N LEU A 12 -25.33 3.68 -3.01
CA LEU A 12 -24.89 5.06 -3.18
C LEU A 12 -25.14 5.51 -4.63
N ALA A 13 -25.95 6.54 -4.82
CA ALA A 13 -26.25 7.09 -6.14
C ALA A 13 -25.09 7.93 -6.69
N ALA A 14 -24.56 8.81 -5.84
CA ALA A 14 -23.46 9.71 -6.18
C ALA A 14 -22.57 9.95 -4.95
N VAL A 15 -21.29 10.20 -5.19
CA VAL A 15 -20.28 10.50 -4.17
C VAL A 15 -19.43 11.68 -4.63
N GLU A 16 -19.05 12.57 -3.74
CA GLU A 16 -18.14 13.69 -4.02
C GLU A 16 -17.07 13.83 -2.95
N MET A 17 -15.95 14.48 -3.29
CA MET A 17 -14.88 14.76 -2.34
C MET A 17 -15.16 16.06 -1.55
N LEU A 18 -15.38 15.94 -0.24
CA LEU A 18 -15.57 17.09 0.65
C LEU A 18 -14.24 17.54 1.28
N ARG A 19 -13.41 16.60 1.73
CA ARG A 19 -12.07 16.88 2.26
C ARG A 19 -11.11 15.80 1.81
N ALA A 20 -10.13 16.19 1.00
CA ALA A 20 -9.07 15.30 0.54
C ALA A 20 -7.82 15.47 1.40
N ASN A 21 -7.31 14.36 1.90
CA ASN A 21 -6.00 14.28 2.52
C ASN A 21 -5.05 13.63 1.52
N PHE A 22 -4.07 14.37 1.01
CA PHE A 22 -3.08 13.85 0.06
C PHE A 22 -1.72 13.69 0.72
N GLU A 23 -1.03 12.59 0.43
CA GLU A 23 0.42 12.52 0.59
C GLU A 23 1.05 13.17 -0.64
N VAL A 24 1.96 14.13 -0.44
CA VAL A 24 2.62 14.87 -1.53
C VAL A 24 4.12 14.84 -1.36
N SER A 25 4.86 14.89 -2.45
CA SER A 25 6.32 15.05 -2.47
C SER A 25 6.71 16.44 -2.97
N CYS A 26 7.66 17.10 -2.31
CA CYS A 26 8.21 18.38 -2.76
C CYS A 26 8.90 18.23 -4.11
N GLY A 27 8.57 19.10 -5.08
CA GLY A 27 9.16 19.08 -6.42
C GLY A 27 10.65 19.44 -6.46
N ARG A 28 11.19 20.07 -5.40
CA ARG A 28 12.61 20.46 -5.30
C ARG A 28 13.48 19.41 -4.63
N CYS A 29 13.06 18.91 -3.46
CA CYS A 29 13.90 18.02 -2.63
C CYS A 29 13.34 16.60 -2.45
N GLY A 30 12.13 16.31 -2.95
CA GLY A 30 11.49 15.01 -2.81
C GLY A 30 11.00 14.65 -1.40
N ALA A 31 11.14 15.55 -0.42
CA ALA A 31 10.59 15.35 0.92
C ALA A 31 9.08 15.18 0.86
N ARG A 32 8.53 14.25 1.65
CA ARG A 32 7.10 13.98 1.70
C ARG A 32 6.44 14.78 2.81
N ASP A 33 5.19 15.14 2.58
CA ASP A 33 4.35 15.87 3.52
C ASP A 33 2.88 15.49 3.29
N THR A 34 2.02 15.79 4.27
CA THR A 34 0.57 15.57 4.15
C THR A 34 -0.13 16.90 3.97
N VAL A 35 -1.05 16.97 3.00
CA VAL A 35 -1.82 18.18 2.69
C VAL A 35 -3.30 17.88 2.76
N THR A 36 -4.01 18.69 3.55
CA THR A 36 -5.46 18.64 3.68
C THR A 36 -6.11 19.74 2.86
N ILE A 37 -7.04 19.38 1.98
CA ILE A 37 -7.80 20.31 1.15
C ILE A 37 -9.29 20.08 1.41
N ALA A 38 -9.99 21.09 1.95
CA ALA A 38 -11.40 21.03 2.28
C ALA A 38 -12.23 21.93 1.34
N SER A 39 -13.37 21.43 0.85
CA SER A 39 -14.37 22.25 0.19
C SER A 39 -14.96 23.27 1.17
N SER A 40 -15.51 24.36 0.64
CA SER A 40 -16.19 25.39 1.44
C SER A 40 -17.26 24.82 2.36
N ALA A 41 -17.97 23.77 1.93
CA ALA A 41 -18.97 23.07 2.74
C ALA A 41 -18.44 22.49 4.08
N VAL A 42 -17.14 22.22 4.20
CA VAL A 42 -16.53 21.58 5.39
C VAL A 42 -15.23 22.25 5.83
N ALA A 43 -14.94 23.45 5.30
CA ALA A 43 -13.78 24.24 5.66
C ALA A 43 -14.05 24.99 6.99
N SER A 44 -13.12 24.90 7.94
CA SER A 44 -13.26 25.50 9.28
C SER A 44 -12.81 26.96 9.35
N GLY A 45 -12.67 27.66 8.21
CA GLY A 45 -12.19 29.04 8.13
C GLY A 45 -13.01 29.89 7.16
N SER A 46 -13.22 31.17 7.53
CA SER A 46 -13.96 32.19 6.79
C SER A 46 -13.24 32.59 5.48
N GLY A 47 -13.15 31.66 4.53
CA GLY A 47 -12.73 31.92 3.17
C GLY A 47 -13.95 31.86 2.25
N SER A 48 -14.61 32.99 2.08
CA SER A 48 -15.68 33.18 1.09
C SER A 48 -15.11 33.06 -0.32
N SER A 49 -15.02 31.83 -0.83
CA SER A 49 -14.82 31.58 -2.26
C SER A 49 -16.11 31.03 -2.84
N SER A 50 -16.78 31.83 -3.67
CA SER A 50 -17.96 31.50 -4.47
C SER A 50 -17.68 30.48 -5.58
N SER A 51 -16.55 29.78 -5.51
CA SER A 51 -16.11 28.84 -6.52
C SER A 51 -16.18 27.42 -5.98
N HIS A 52 -16.66 26.47 -6.80
CA HIS A 52 -16.60 25.02 -6.55
C HIS A 52 -15.15 24.47 -6.48
N GLN A 53 -14.16 25.29 -6.11
CA GLN A 53 -12.76 24.95 -6.03
C GLN A 53 -12.27 25.16 -4.60
N ALA A 54 -11.56 24.16 -4.10
CA ALA A 54 -10.83 24.22 -2.85
C ALA A 54 -9.35 24.39 -3.14
N ALA A 55 -8.60 25.08 -2.28
CA ALA A 55 -7.17 25.26 -2.46
C ALA A 55 -6.43 25.12 -1.13
N ALA A 56 -5.19 24.66 -1.21
CA ALA A 56 -4.24 24.69 -0.11
C ALA A 56 -2.89 25.22 -0.61
N THR A 57 -2.21 25.99 0.23
CA THR A 57 -0.86 26.49 -0.02
C THR A 57 0.00 26.24 1.22
N GLY A 58 1.30 26.14 1.03
CA GLY A 58 2.25 25.94 2.13
C GLY A 58 3.68 25.95 1.65
N GLN A 59 4.58 25.54 2.54
CA GLN A 59 6.02 25.46 2.27
C GLN A 59 6.56 24.09 2.68
N CYS A 60 7.57 23.62 1.97
CA CYS A 60 8.24 22.36 2.31
C CYS A 60 9.06 22.52 3.60
N GLN A 61 8.79 21.68 4.60
CA GLN A 61 9.51 21.70 5.89
C GLN A 61 11.03 21.49 5.78
N ARG A 62 11.50 20.90 4.67
CA ARG A 62 12.94 20.61 4.47
C ARG A 62 13.70 21.70 3.71
N CYS A 63 13.08 22.35 2.73
CA CYS A 63 13.77 23.27 1.82
C CYS A 63 13.07 24.62 1.63
N ALA A 64 12.00 24.88 2.39
CA ALA A 64 11.16 26.07 2.35
C ALA A 64 10.57 26.42 0.97
N ALA A 65 10.64 25.50 0.00
CA ALA A 65 10.02 25.71 -1.31
C ALA A 65 8.50 25.78 -1.14
N ALA A 66 7.89 26.86 -1.67
CA ALA A 66 6.45 27.03 -1.68
C ALA A 66 5.77 26.00 -2.59
N TRP A 67 4.57 25.59 -2.19
CA TRP A 67 3.70 24.70 -2.97
C TRP A 67 2.25 25.17 -2.88
N SER A 68 1.46 24.83 -3.89
CA SER A 68 0.02 25.09 -3.94
C SER A 68 -0.69 23.90 -4.60
N ILE A 69 -1.93 23.62 -4.18
CA ILE A 69 -2.79 22.63 -4.82
C ILE A 69 -4.20 23.19 -4.89
N VAL A 70 -4.74 23.28 -6.10
CA VAL A 70 -6.17 23.59 -6.32
C VAL A 70 -6.90 22.31 -6.68
N MET A 71 -7.97 22.00 -5.96
CA MET A 71 -8.84 20.84 -6.15
C MET A 71 -10.21 21.29 -6.65
N ARG A 72 -10.69 20.62 -7.69
CA ARG A 72 -12.05 20.71 -8.19
C ARG A 72 -12.73 19.34 -8.07
N PRO A 73 -13.60 19.14 -7.07
CA PRO A 73 -14.36 17.91 -6.90
C PRO A 73 -15.27 17.63 -8.11
N HIS A 74 -15.46 16.36 -8.41
CA HIS A 74 -16.42 15.86 -9.38
C HIS A 74 -17.40 14.92 -8.66
N PHE A 75 -18.60 14.75 -9.21
CA PHE A 75 -19.49 13.68 -8.78
C PHE A 75 -19.05 12.35 -9.39
N VAL A 76 -18.81 11.40 -8.51
CA VAL A 76 -18.52 9.99 -8.78
C VAL A 76 -19.82 9.22 -8.74
N HIS A 77 -20.05 8.37 -9.72
CA HIS A 77 -21.21 7.47 -9.80
C HIS A 77 -20.81 6.21 -10.56
N ALA A 78 -21.71 5.24 -10.72
CA ALA A 78 -21.41 3.93 -11.31
C ALA A 78 -20.71 3.99 -12.69
N THR A 79 -20.92 5.05 -13.47
CA THR A 79 -20.33 5.23 -14.81
C THR A 79 -19.22 6.30 -14.86
N SER A 80 -18.88 6.95 -13.74
CA SER A 80 -17.81 7.95 -13.66
C SER A 80 -16.98 7.74 -12.40
N ASN A 81 -15.71 7.36 -12.60
CA ASN A 81 -14.75 7.12 -11.52
C ASN A 81 -13.78 8.30 -11.28
N SER A 82 -14.06 9.47 -11.87
CA SER A 82 -13.23 10.66 -11.71
C SER A 82 -13.61 11.38 -10.42
N LEU A 83 -12.77 11.29 -9.39
CA LEU A 83 -13.03 11.88 -8.07
C LEU A 83 -12.88 13.40 -8.05
N CYS A 84 -11.78 13.91 -8.62
CA CYS A 84 -11.53 15.33 -8.70
C CYS A 84 -10.44 15.64 -9.75
N VAL A 85 -10.33 16.92 -10.12
CA VAL A 85 -9.17 17.44 -10.84
C VAL A 85 -8.35 18.28 -9.89
N ILE A 86 -7.08 17.92 -9.73
CA ILE A 86 -6.10 18.69 -8.96
C ILE A 86 -5.10 19.39 -9.89
N LYS A 87 -4.69 20.59 -9.50
CA LYS A 87 -3.61 21.37 -10.12
C LYS A 87 -2.53 21.63 -9.05
N PRO A 88 -1.52 20.76 -8.95
CA PRO A 88 -0.42 20.94 -8.03
C PRO A 88 0.68 21.84 -8.64
N GLU A 89 1.25 22.74 -7.84
CA GLU A 89 2.43 23.54 -8.15
C GLU A 89 3.46 23.38 -7.02
N GLY A 90 4.74 23.26 -7.35
CA GLY A 90 5.83 23.07 -6.37
C GLY A 90 5.83 21.71 -5.64
N CYS A 91 4.83 20.86 -5.91
CA CYS A 91 4.68 19.52 -5.32
C CYS A 91 4.14 18.51 -6.34
N CYS A 92 4.27 17.23 -6.01
CA CYS A 92 3.68 16.13 -6.78
C CYS A 92 2.82 15.27 -5.85
N PRO A 93 1.55 15.01 -6.17
CA PRO A 93 0.71 14.11 -5.39
C PRO A 93 1.23 12.67 -5.49
N VAL A 94 1.22 11.96 -4.37
CA VAL A 94 1.77 10.60 -4.23
C VAL A 94 0.68 9.60 -3.89
N ASP A 95 -0.20 9.93 -2.92
CA ASP A 95 -1.29 9.06 -2.50
C ASP A 95 -2.52 9.83 -2.02
N LEU A 96 -3.67 9.14 -1.98
CA LEU A 96 -4.88 9.60 -1.31
C LEU A 96 -5.03 8.90 0.04
N LEU A 97 -4.91 9.68 1.10
CA LEU A 97 -5.04 9.25 2.50
C LEU A 97 -6.53 9.25 2.92
N PRO A 98 -6.87 8.70 4.11
CA PRO A 98 -8.25 8.64 4.61
C PRO A 98 -8.91 10.01 4.52
N SER A 99 -10.02 10.09 3.80
CA SER A 99 -10.62 11.37 3.38
C SER A 99 -12.11 11.42 3.71
N LEU A 100 -12.70 12.61 3.67
CA LEU A 100 -14.14 12.84 3.87
C LEU A 100 -14.84 12.94 2.53
N LEU A 101 -15.77 12.02 2.28
CA LEU A 101 -16.63 12.06 1.10
C LEU A 101 -18.05 12.47 1.48
N GLY A 102 -18.75 13.12 0.55
CA GLY A 102 -20.19 13.29 0.58
C GLY A 102 -20.82 12.19 -0.25
N GLY A 103 -21.91 11.58 0.22
CA GLY A 103 -22.62 10.53 -0.48
C GLY A 103 -24.12 10.77 -0.49
N GLN A 104 -24.77 10.38 -1.58
CA GLN A 104 -26.23 10.37 -1.71
C GLN A 104 -26.72 8.93 -1.66
N CYS A 105 -27.67 8.64 -0.76
CA CYS A 105 -28.31 7.33 -0.70
C CYS A 105 -29.04 7.01 -2.00
N GLY A 106 -28.83 5.82 -2.55
CA GLY A 106 -29.54 5.35 -3.75
C GLY A 106 -31.02 5.05 -3.52
N GLU A 107 -31.43 4.83 -2.27
CA GLU A 107 -32.82 4.47 -1.93
C GLU A 107 -33.68 5.69 -1.58
N CYS A 108 -33.24 6.50 -0.61
CA CYS A 108 -34.03 7.62 -0.08
C CYS A 108 -33.50 9.00 -0.46
N ASN A 109 -32.46 9.08 -1.30
CA ASN A 109 -31.79 10.32 -1.72
C ASN A 109 -31.23 11.21 -0.58
N ALA A 110 -31.19 10.72 0.66
CA ALA A 110 -30.58 11.45 1.75
C ALA A 110 -29.08 11.65 1.49
N VAL A 111 -28.60 12.88 1.67
CA VAL A 111 -27.19 13.25 1.59
C VAL A 111 -26.53 13.02 2.94
N MET A 112 -25.29 12.56 2.93
CA MET A 112 -24.56 12.22 4.16
C MET A 112 -23.05 12.30 4.00
N SER A 113 -22.34 12.40 5.12
CA SER A 113 -20.87 12.40 5.15
C SER A 113 -20.31 11.01 5.45
N LEU A 114 -19.36 10.56 4.63
CA LEU A 114 -18.62 9.31 4.76
C LEU A 114 -17.21 9.65 5.26
N ARG A 115 -16.98 9.47 6.55
CA ARG A 115 -15.71 9.80 7.22
C ARG A 115 -14.69 8.68 7.04
N ASP A 116 -13.41 9.05 6.96
CA ASP A 116 -12.28 8.12 6.92
C ASP A 116 -12.37 7.06 5.81
N VAL A 117 -12.90 7.44 4.65
CA VAL A 117 -12.93 6.56 3.48
C VAL A 117 -11.50 6.41 2.98
N GLN A 118 -11.02 5.16 2.91
CA GLN A 118 -9.64 4.85 2.55
C GLN A 118 -9.59 4.03 1.26
N VAL A 119 -8.59 4.32 0.42
CA VAL A 119 -8.25 3.46 -0.71
C VAL A 119 -7.97 2.04 -0.23
N GLY A 120 -8.50 1.03 -0.91
CA GLY A 120 -8.17 -0.37 -0.68
C GLY A 120 -8.83 -1.04 0.53
N LEU A 121 -9.60 -0.32 1.34
CA LEU A 121 -10.42 -0.89 2.41
C LEU A 121 -11.89 -0.67 2.10
N PRO A 122 -12.76 -1.69 2.23
CA PRO A 122 -14.19 -1.48 2.09
C PRO A 122 -14.70 -0.57 3.21
N PHE A 123 -15.53 0.39 2.85
CA PHE A 123 -16.26 1.22 3.80
C PHE A 123 -17.74 0.86 3.70
N SER A 124 -18.37 0.51 4.82
CA SER A 124 -19.82 0.34 4.88
C SER A 124 -20.40 0.95 6.16
N ARG A 125 -21.67 1.35 6.06
CA ARG A 125 -22.51 1.77 7.19
C ARG A 125 -23.97 1.81 6.79
N ASN A 126 -24.87 2.04 7.73
CA ASN A 126 -26.28 2.27 7.42
C ASN A 126 -26.56 3.74 7.08
N CYS A 127 -27.45 3.98 6.13
CA CYS A 127 -27.99 5.31 5.85
C CYS A 127 -28.64 5.89 7.11
N SER A 128 -28.41 7.17 7.39
CA SER A 128 -28.98 7.85 8.56
C SER A 128 -30.48 8.13 8.47
N SER A 129 -31.08 7.98 7.27
CA SER A 129 -32.51 8.21 7.04
C SER A 129 -33.28 6.90 6.87
N CYS A 130 -32.90 6.05 5.91
CA CYS A 130 -33.63 4.81 5.61
C CYS A 130 -32.99 3.54 6.20
N HIS A 131 -31.86 3.65 6.90
CA HIS A 131 -31.13 2.52 7.50
C HIS A 131 -30.63 1.43 6.53
N LYS A 132 -30.82 1.58 5.22
CA LYS A 132 -30.22 0.70 4.21
C LYS A 132 -28.70 0.73 4.32
N GLU A 133 -28.06 -0.44 4.26
CA GLU A 133 -26.60 -0.53 4.22
C GLU A 133 -26.08 0.10 2.93
N ILE A 134 -25.13 1.02 3.07
CA ILE A 134 -24.42 1.67 1.98
C ILE A 134 -22.96 1.27 2.03
N SER A 135 -22.33 1.12 0.87
CA SER A 135 -20.93 0.69 0.77
C SER A 135 -20.20 1.43 -0.34
N ILE A 136 -18.92 1.72 -0.10
CA ILE A 136 -17.98 2.18 -1.13
C ILE A 136 -16.66 1.43 -0.99
N TYR A 137 -16.14 0.97 -2.12
CA TYR A 137 -14.81 0.39 -2.21
C TYR A 137 -14.09 0.93 -3.45
N MET A 138 -12.79 1.14 -3.31
CA MET A 138 -11.90 1.48 -4.42
C MET A 138 -10.59 0.73 -4.21
N ALA A 139 -10.11 0.02 -5.22
CA ALA A 139 -8.93 -0.82 -5.09
C ALA A 139 -7.62 -0.02 -5.04
N ALA A 140 -7.55 1.07 -5.83
CA ALA A 140 -6.41 1.95 -5.95
C ALA A 140 -6.84 3.36 -6.40
N VAL A 141 -5.90 4.30 -6.37
CA VAL A 141 -6.06 5.67 -6.88
C VAL A 141 -4.96 5.94 -7.91
N SER A 142 -5.30 6.61 -9.01
CA SER A 142 -4.32 7.05 -10.01
C SER A 142 -4.39 8.54 -10.31
N PHE A 143 -3.22 9.14 -10.48
CA PHE A 143 -3.04 10.55 -10.79
C PHE A 143 -2.71 10.72 -12.27
N VAL A 144 -3.73 10.91 -13.11
CA VAL A 144 -3.56 11.03 -14.56
C VAL A 144 -3.38 12.50 -14.96
N PRO A 145 -2.25 12.91 -15.57
CA PRO A 145 -2.09 14.25 -16.11
C PRO A 145 -3.13 14.51 -17.21
N LYS A 146 -3.91 15.59 -17.11
CA LYS A 146 -4.83 16.03 -18.17
C LYS A 146 -4.15 17.14 -18.96
N GLY A 147 -3.71 16.83 -20.18
CA GLY A 147 -3.07 17.75 -21.11
C GLY A 147 -2.05 17.02 -22.01
N PRO A 148 -1.70 17.57 -23.17
CA PRO A 148 -0.61 17.01 -23.97
C PRO A 148 0.65 16.95 -23.09
N PRO A 149 1.47 15.88 -23.20
CA PRO A 149 2.70 15.79 -22.44
C PRO A 149 3.50 17.06 -22.72
N ARG A 150 3.74 17.89 -21.69
CA ARG A 150 4.70 18.97 -21.81
C ARG A 150 6.01 18.28 -22.11
N SER A 151 6.43 18.31 -23.37
CA SER A 151 7.72 17.81 -23.82
C SER A 151 8.77 18.28 -22.82
N ALA A 152 9.47 17.33 -22.21
CA ALA A 152 10.55 17.56 -21.26
C ALA A 152 11.78 18.17 -21.95
N ALA A 153 11.58 19.28 -22.65
CA ALA A 153 12.53 19.98 -23.50
C ALA A 153 12.28 21.50 -23.42
N ALA A 154 12.07 22.04 -22.21
CA ALA A 154 12.03 23.48 -22.00
C ALA A 154 12.36 23.86 -20.54
N SER A 155 13.50 23.38 -20.02
CA SER A 155 14.23 24.11 -18.97
C SER A 155 15.67 23.57 -18.83
N ARG A 156 16.47 23.80 -19.87
CA ARG A 156 17.94 23.95 -19.75
C ARG A 156 18.39 25.02 -20.73
N ARG A 157 17.93 26.26 -20.53
CA ARG A 157 18.63 27.43 -21.05
C ARG A 157 19.53 27.95 -19.94
N GLY A 158 20.77 27.49 -19.99
CA GLY A 158 21.88 27.90 -19.14
C GLY A 158 23.17 27.70 -19.92
N VAL A 159 23.42 28.62 -20.85
CA VAL A 159 24.67 29.02 -21.50
C VAL A 159 25.82 27.99 -21.50
N ALA A 160 26.07 27.40 -22.68
CA ALA A 160 27.32 26.71 -22.97
C ALA A 160 28.46 27.71 -23.20
N ARG A 161 29.58 27.54 -22.48
CA ARG A 161 30.91 27.97 -22.94
C ARG A 161 31.74 26.70 -23.17
N PRO A 162 32.52 26.58 -24.26
CA PRO A 162 33.35 25.41 -24.52
C PRO A 162 34.71 25.56 -23.83
N GLY A 163 35.23 24.48 -23.26
CA GLY A 163 36.62 24.43 -22.82
C GLY A 163 36.94 23.38 -21.76
N ALA A 164 37.74 22.40 -22.17
CA ALA A 164 38.71 21.63 -21.39
C ALA A 164 38.27 20.41 -20.54
N ALA A 165 38.76 19.27 -21.05
CA ALA A 165 39.45 18.17 -20.37
C ALA A 165 38.67 17.21 -19.45
N ALA A 166 38.72 15.95 -19.85
CA ALA A 166 38.27 14.77 -19.13
C ALA A 166 38.97 14.62 -17.78
N ALA A 167 38.19 14.65 -16.70
CA ALA A 167 38.61 14.24 -15.37
C ALA A 167 37.72 13.08 -14.87
N ARG A 168 38.39 12.01 -14.46
CA ARG A 168 37.81 10.75 -13.95
C ARG A 168 36.89 11.00 -12.76
N ARG A 169 35.67 10.44 -12.82
CA ARG A 169 34.66 10.52 -11.74
C ARG A 169 35.11 9.72 -10.51
N PRO A 170 35.18 10.32 -9.30
CA PRO A 170 35.25 9.54 -8.07
C PRO A 170 33.86 8.95 -7.75
N ARG A 171 33.85 7.71 -7.25
CA ARG A 171 32.66 7.04 -6.70
C ARG A 171 32.19 7.79 -5.44
N GLY A 172 31.31 8.77 -5.62
CA GLY A 172 30.59 9.46 -4.54
C GLY A 172 29.28 8.75 -4.21
N LYS A 173 29.04 8.56 -2.90
CA LYS A 173 27.83 7.98 -2.31
C LYS A 173 26.56 8.62 -2.88
N ALA A 174 25.67 7.79 -3.44
CA ALA A 174 24.31 8.17 -3.76
C ALA A 174 23.52 8.33 -2.45
N SER A 175 23.43 9.55 -1.94
CA SER A 175 22.49 9.92 -0.88
C SER A 175 21.08 10.02 -1.48
N GLY A 176 20.28 8.97 -1.21
CA GLY A 176 18.88 9.10 -0.79
C GLY A 176 17.91 9.88 -1.69
N GLY A 177 17.46 9.21 -2.75
CA GLY A 177 16.04 8.93 -2.93
C GLY A 177 15.09 10.07 -3.24
N GLY A 178 15.17 10.63 -4.45
CA GLY A 178 13.97 11.17 -5.10
C GLY A 178 13.02 10.02 -5.41
N ALA A 179 12.12 9.69 -4.48
CA ALA A 179 11.11 8.66 -4.70
C ALA A 179 10.07 9.22 -5.68
N ALA A 180 10.20 8.81 -6.94
CA ALA A 180 9.18 8.99 -7.94
C ALA A 180 7.85 8.38 -7.46
N GLU A 181 6.75 9.02 -7.88
CA GLU A 181 5.38 8.48 -7.89
C GLU A 181 5.35 6.94 -7.99
N LEU A 182 4.52 6.29 -7.16
CA LEU A 182 4.32 4.83 -7.20
C LEU A 182 3.72 4.45 -8.56
N ARG A 183 4.58 3.97 -9.47
CA ARG A 183 4.17 3.52 -10.79
C ARG A 183 4.17 2.00 -10.84
N PRO A 184 3.02 1.34 -11.06
CA PRO A 184 2.97 -0.10 -11.26
C PRO A 184 3.97 -0.53 -12.34
N GLY A 185 4.67 -1.64 -12.09
CA GLY A 185 5.74 -2.16 -12.94
C GLY A 185 7.14 -1.65 -12.62
N GLN A 186 7.30 -0.57 -11.85
CA GLN A 186 8.62 -0.07 -11.42
C GLN A 186 8.97 -0.57 -10.00
N PRO A 187 10.25 -0.80 -9.69
CA PRO A 187 10.68 -1.15 -8.34
C PRO A 187 10.61 0.06 -7.39
N LEU A 188 10.32 -0.21 -6.12
CA LEU A 188 10.44 0.77 -5.05
C LEU A 188 11.90 1.13 -4.78
N PRO A 189 12.18 2.29 -4.15
CA PRO A 189 13.51 2.60 -3.63
C PRO A 189 14.02 1.46 -2.74
N ALA A 190 15.26 1.03 -3.00
CA ALA A 190 15.88 -0.11 -2.31
C ALA A 190 15.01 -1.40 -2.30
N LEU A 191 14.18 -1.60 -3.33
CA LEU A 191 13.24 -2.72 -3.45
C LEU A 191 12.27 -2.82 -2.26
N GLY A 192 11.98 -1.69 -1.62
CA GLY A 192 11.07 -1.62 -0.47
C GLY A 192 11.70 -1.96 0.87
N THR A 193 13.00 -2.28 0.92
CA THR A 193 13.71 -2.60 2.17
C THR A 193 14.01 -1.36 3.01
N CYS A 194 14.25 -1.54 4.30
CA CYS A 194 14.69 -0.47 5.21
C CYS A 194 15.82 -0.92 6.14
N LYS A 195 16.31 0.02 6.96
CA LYS A 195 17.35 -0.23 7.98
C LYS A 195 16.94 -1.30 8.99
N HIS A 196 15.65 -1.35 9.34
CA HIS A 196 15.08 -2.28 10.32
C HIS A 196 14.93 -3.68 9.73
N TYR A 197 14.26 -3.80 8.56
CA TYR A 197 13.95 -5.07 7.92
C TYR A 197 14.58 -5.15 6.53
N ARG A 198 15.83 -5.59 6.49
CA ARG A 198 16.62 -5.72 5.25
C ARG A 198 16.14 -6.82 4.30
N HIS A 199 15.31 -7.74 4.78
CA HIS A 199 14.74 -8.85 4.02
C HIS A 199 13.22 -8.72 3.79
N SER A 200 12.65 -7.56 4.09
CA SER A 200 11.27 -7.21 3.75
C SER A 200 11.28 -6.38 2.47
N TYR A 201 10.85 -6.96 1.36
CA TYR A 201 10.73 -6.30 0.05
C TYR A 201 9.31 -5.78 -0.16
N ARG A 202 8.68 -5.26 0.89
CA ARG A 202 7.31 -4.76 0.87
C ARG A 202 7.19 -3.48 1.69
N TRP A 203 6.38 -2.56 1.21
CA TRP A 203 5.85 -1.48 2.05
C TRP A 203 4.47 -1.87 2.55
N LEU A 204 4.21 -1.65 3.83
CA LEU A 204 2.96 -1.92 4.50
C LEU A 204 2.09 -0.66 4.44
N ARG A 205 0.81 -0.83 4.11
CA ARG A 205 -0.18 0.26 4.19
C ARG A 205 -0.89 0.17 5.53
N PHE A 206 -0.68 1.17 6.39
CA PHE A 206 -1.17 1.16 7.75
C PHE A 206 -2.60 1.71 7.81
N PRO A 207 -3.59 0.97 8.34
CA PRO A 207 -4.98 1.41 8.35
C PRO A 207 -5.26 2.56 9.33
N CYS A 208 -4.34 2.86 10.25
CA CYS A 208 -4.47 4.00 11.16
C CYS A 208 -4.42 5.36 10.45
N CYS A 209 -3.58 5.49 9.41
CA CYS A 209 -3.36 6.75 8.69
C CYS A 209 -3.42 6.62 7.16
N GLY A 210 -3.54 5.40 6.64
CA GLY A 210 -3.54 5.08 5.21
C GLY A 210 -2.17 5.22 4.53
N MET A 211 -1.13 5.69 5.24
CA MET A 211 0.22 5.86 4.69
C MET A 211 0.95 4.53 4.51
N ARG A 212 1.98 4.55 3.67
CA ARG A 212 2.80 3.39 3.33
C ARG A 212 4.20 3.52 3.88
N PHE A 213 4.63 2.54 4.67
CA PHE A 213 5.99 2.50 5.21
C PHE A 213 6.63 1.12 5.03
N PRO A 214 7.97 1.01 4.94
CA PRO A 214 8.65 -0.29 4.83
C PRO A 214 8.38 -1.25 6.01
N CYS A 215 8.12 -0.69 7.19
CA CYS A 215 7.89 -1.41 8.43
C CYS A 215 7.16 -0.52 9.44
N ASP A 216 6.67 -1.14 10.52
CA ASP A 216 6.10 -0.50 11.71
C ASP A 216 7.05 0.49 12.39
N LEU A 217 8.32 0.11 12.58
CA LEU A 217 9.32 1.02 13.17
C LEU A 217 9.59 2.26 12.30
N CYS A 218 9.52 2.11 10.97
CA CYS A 218 9.63 3.27 10.07
C CYS A 218 8.37 4.14 10.09
N HIS A 219 7.21 3.57 10.39
CA HIS A 219 5.98 4.33 10.57
C HIS A 219 6.09 5.16 11.85
N GLU A 220 6.46 4.55 12.97
CA GLU A 220 6.64 5.23 14.26
C GLU A 220 7.69 6.35 14.21
N ASP A 221 8.81 6.11 13.52
CA ASP A 221 9.87 7.13 13.33
C ASP A 221 9.39 8.36 12.53
N ALA A 222 8.45 8.18 11.59
CA ALA A 222 8.11 9.19 10.58
C ALA A 222 6.83 9.96 10.90
N VAL A 223 5.89 9.35 11.63
CA VAL A 223 4.59 9.95 11.93
C VAL A 223 4.71 10.82 13.18
N SER A 224 4.52 12.14 13.01
CA SER A 224 4.61 13.15 14.07
C SER A 224 3.57 12.99 15.18
N ASP A 225 2.43 12.40 14.86
CA ASP A 225 1.24 12.38 15.71
C ASP A 225 1.35 11.33 16.82
N GLY A 226 2.41 10.51 16.80
CA GLY A 226 2.73 9.53 17.85
C GLY A 226 1.73 8.38 17.99
N HIS A 227 0.81 8.20 17.04
CA HIS A 227 -0.18 7.14 17.15
C HIS A 227 0.45 5.75 16.89
N PRO A 228 0.00 4.71 17.60
CA PRO A 228 0.57 3.37 17.45
C PRO A 228 0.21 2.77 16.08
N ALA A 229 1.15 2.01 15.52
CA ALA A 229 0.94 1.30 14.27
C ALA A 229 -0.15 0.23 14.43
N ARG A 230 -1.24 0.36 13.64
CA ARG A 230 -2.23 -0.72 13.50
C ARG A 230 -1.75 -1.77 12.50
N TRP A 231 -2.08 -3.04 12.72
CA TRP A 231 -1.67 -4.12 11.81
C TRP A 231 -2.13 -3.86 10.37
N ALA A 232 -1.16 -3.82 9.45
CA ALA A 232 -1.41 -3.62 8.04
C ALA A 232 -2.08 -4.84 7.41
N GLN A 233 -3.17 -4.63 6.68
CA GLN A 233 -3.87 -5.67 5.93
C GLN A 233 -3.48 -5.67 4.44
N ARG A 234 -2.75 -4.66 3.99
CA ARG A 234 -2.32 -4.46 2.60
C ARG A 234 -0.84 -4.11 2.51
N MET A 235 -0.25 -4.40 1.36
CA MET A 235 1.14 -4.11 1.08
C MET A 235 1.36 -3.75 -0.39
N VAL A 236 2.43 -2.99 -0.62
CA VAL A 236 2.97 -2.68 -1.95
C VAL A 236 4.22 -3.53 -2.19
N CYS A 237 4.26 -4.18 -3.34
CA CYS A 237 5.41 -4.97 -3.76
C CYS A 237 6.64 -4.09 -4.04
N GLY A 238 7.78 -4.42 -3.44
CA GLY A 238 9.05 -3.72 -3.66
C GLY A 238 9.64 -3.85 -5.06
N PHE A 239 9.25 -4.88 -5.82
CA PHE A 239 9.80 -5.16 -7.16
C PHE A 239 9.00 -4.53 -8.29
N CYS A 240 7.67 -4.47 -8.16
CA CYS A 240 6.78 -3.99 -9.22
C CYS A 240 5.78 -2.92 -8.76
N SER A 241 5.88 -2.43 -7.53
CA SER A 241 5.00 -1.39 -6.96
C SER A 241 3.50 -1.69 -7.05
N SER A 242 3.10 -2.96 -7.26
CA SER A 242 1.69 -3.36 -7.24
C SER A 242 1.17 -3.42 -5.81
N GLU A 243 0.02 -2.84 -5.55
CA GLU A 243 -0.67 -2.96 -4.26
C GLU A 243 -1.57 -4.21 -4.19
N GLN A 244 -1.55 -4.90 -3.05
CA GLN A 244 -2.28 -6.14 -2.83
C GLN A 244 -2.56 -6.40 -1.34
N PRO A 245 -3.47 -7.35 -1.01
CA PRO A 245 -3.59 -7.87 0.35
C PRO A 245 -2.25 -8.37 0.88
N LEU A 246 -2.07 -8.28 2.21
CA LEU A 246 -0.86 -8.74 2.87
C LEU A 246 -0.65 -10.23 2.59
N ALA A 247 0.51 -10.56 2.06
CA ALA A 247 0.90 -11.93 1.71
C ALA A 247 2.42 -12.08 1.82
N LEU A 248 2.91 -13.31 1.66
CA LEU A 248 4.34 -13.59 1.63
C LEU A 248 4.99 -13.28 0.27
N GLY A 249 4.22 -13.34 -0.81
CA GLY A 249 4.68 -13.11 -2.17
C GLY A 249 3.77 -12.17 -2.96
N CYS A 250 4.31 -11.58 -4.02
CA CYS A 250 3.55 -10.76 -4.95
C CYS A 250 2.69 -11.61 -5.86
N ARG A 251 1.39 -11.30 -5.98
CA ARG A 251 0.47 -11.99 -6.90
C ARG A 251 0.67 -11.59 -8.37
N VAL A 252 1.32 -10.44 -8.61
CA VAL A 252 1.54 -9.89 -9.95
C VAL A 252 2.87 -10.38 -10.53
N CYS A 253 3.98 -10.15 -9.84
CA CYS A 253 5.31 -10.54 -10.35
C CYS A 253 5.85 -11.85 -9.76
N GLY A 254 5.12 -12.51 -8.84
CA GLY A 254 5.51 -13.80 -8.25
C GLY A 254 6.70 -13.75 -7.27
N HIS A 255 7.34 -12.59 -7.07
CA HIS A 255 8.46 -12.46 -6.15
C HIS A 255 8.05 -12.68 -4.69
N GLN A 256 8.88 -13.39 -3.94
CA GLN A 256 8.76 -13.48 -2.49
C GLN A 256 9.12 -12.12 -1.87
N LEU A 257 8.23 -11.59 -1.04
CA LEU A 257 8.35 -10.25 -0.44
C LEU A 257 8.74 -10.29 1.03
N ALA A 258 8.35 -11.35 1.74
CA ALA A 258 8.67 -11.53 3.14
C ALA A 258 8.93 -13.01 3.46
N GLY A 259 9.74 -13.26 4.49
CA GLY A 259 9.89 -14.58 5.09
C GLY A 259 8.67 -14.99 5.92
N SER A 260 8.47 -16.29 6.12
CA SER A 260 7.55 -16.83 7.13
C SER A 260 8.19 -16.78 8.52
N SER A 261 7.41 -16.94 9.60
CA SER A 261 8.01 -17.05 10.96
C SER A 261 9.00 -18.22 11.06
N ALA A 262 8.77 -19.30 10.31
CA ALA A 262 9.67 -20.44 10.19
C ALA A 262 10.93 -20.17 9.33
N ASN A 263 10.95 -19.08 8.55
CA ASN A 263 12.13 -18.63 7.80
C ASN A 263 12.15 -17.09 7.70
N PRO A 264 12.46 -16.41 8.82
CA PRO A 264 12.34 -14.95 8.92
C PRO A 264 13.35 -14.22 8.03
N SER A 265 14.45 -14.89 7.65
CA SER A 265 15.42 -14.36 6.69
C SER A 265 14.87 -14.28 5.26
N GLY A 266 13.78 -15.01 4.94
CA GLY A 266 13.27 -15.19 3.59
C GLY A 266 14.25 -15.87 2.63
N ARG A 267 15.44 -16.25 3.10
CA ARG A 267 16.49 -16.86 2.29
C ARG A 267 16.14 -18.33 2.11
N SER A 268 15.64 -18.68 0.93
CA SER A 268 15.57 -20.06 0.48
C SER A 268 16.92 -20.38 -0.18
N THR A 269 17.84 -20.98 0.57
CA THR A 269 19.10 -21.45 0.02
C THR A 269 18.86 -22.75 -0.76
N ARG A 270 19.68 -23.00 -1.79
CA ARG A 270 19.65 -24.26 -2.56
C ARG A 270 20.22 -25.44 -1.77
N PHE A 271 20.74 -25.17 -0.58
CA PHE A 271 21.32 -26.13 0.32
C PHE A 271 20.36 -26.42 1.47
N TRP A 272 20.38 -27.65 1.97
CA TRP A 272 19.63 -28.00 3.16
C TRP A 272 20.45 -27.65 4.42
N GLU A 273 20.02 -26.64 5.15
CA GLU A 273 20.72 -26.10 6.32
C GLU A 273 19.92 -26.44 7.59
N GLY A 274 19.85 -27.73 7.94
CA GLY A 274 19.37 -28.16 9.26
C GLY A 274 17.89 -27.90 9.58
N GLY A 275 17.02 -27.73 8.58
CA GLY A 275 15.61 -27.35 8.77
C GLY A 275 15.20 -26.13 7.94
N THR A 276 16.19 -25.33 7.56
CA THR A 276 16.09 -24.15 6.70
C THR A 276 16.67 -24.44 5.30
N GLY A 277 16.18 -23.76 4.27
CA GLY A 277 16.58 -23.99 2.87
C GLY A 277 15.66 -24.95 2.10
N CYS A 278 16.00 -25.29 0.86
CA CYS A 278 15.20 -26.18 0.02
C CYS A 278 15.39 -27.64 0.48
N ARG A 279 14.32 -28.44 0.64
CA ARG A 279 14.42 -29.92 0.81
C ARG A 279 13.94 -30.70 -0.40
N ASP A 280 13.44 -30.02 -1.40
CA ASP A 280 12.94 -30.65 -2.62
C ASP A 280 14.14 -31.23 -3.41
N PRO A 281 14.24 -32.56 -3.56
CA PRO A 281 15.35 -33.18 -4.28
C PRO A 281 15.45 -32.70 -5.74
N ARG A 282 14.37 -32.22 -6.35
CA ARG A 282 14.39 -31.70 -7.73
C ARG A 282 15.11 -30.36 -7.84
N ARG A 283 15.09 -29.56 -6.77
CA ARG A 283 15.62 -28.19 -6.73
C ARG A 283 16.96 -28.06 -6.00
N LEU A 284 17.31 -29.05 -5.18
CA LEU A 284 18.58 -29.13 -4.44
C LEU A 284 19.77 -29.30 -5.39
N ASP A 285 20.92 -28.73 -5.01
CA ASP A 285 22.18 -28.93 -5.73
C ASP A 285 22.52 -30.43 -5.82
N LYS A 286 23.12 -30.87 -6.94
CA LYS A 286 23.46 -32.28 -7.15
C LYS A 286 24.50 -32.80 -6.15
N LYS A 287 25.37 -31.92 -5.62
CA LYS A 287 26.44 -32.24 -4.67
C LYS A 287 26.01 -32.07 -3.21
N ASP A 288 24.77 -31.66 -2.94
CA ASP A 288 24.30 -31.49 -1.57
C ASP A 288 24.20 -32.87 -0.87
N PRO A 289 24.91 -33.06 0.26
CA PRO A 289 24.98 -34.35 0.95
C PRO A 289 23.64 -34.80 1.55
N HIS A 290 22.67 -33.89 1.70
CA HIS A 290 21.35 -34.16 2.22
C HIS A 290 20.32 -34.51 1.12
N LYS A 291 20.62 -34.30 -0.17
CA LYS A 291 19.69 -34.53 -1.30
C LYS A 291 19.06 -35.92 -1.30
N TRP A 292 19.88 -36.93 -1.04
CA TRP A 292 19.49 -38.33 -1.07
C TRP A 292 19.49 -38.97 0.32
N ARG A 293 19.75 -38.18 1.37
CA ARG A 293 19.91 -38.69 2.73
C ARG A 293 18.57 -39.08 3.33
N GLY A 294 18.47 -40.33 3.78
CA GLY A 294 17.27 -40.88 4.43
C GLY A 294 16.22 -41.44 3.47
N ARG A 295 16.51 -41.50 2.17
CA ARG A 295 15.61 -42.07 1.15
C ARG A 295 15.40 -43.58 1.30
N ASN A 296 16.37 -44.26 1.90
CA ASN A 296 16.33 -45.70 2.21
C ASN A 296 15.89 -45.99 3.66
N LYS A 297 15.40 -44.98 4.41
CA LYS A 297 14.83 -45.25 5.73
C LYS A 297 13.50 -45.96 5.54
N THR A 298 13.49 -47.26 5.76
CA THR A 298 12.27 -48.04 5.95
C THR A 298 11.56 -47.50 7.19
N ILE A 299 10.35 -46.99 7.03
CA ILE A 299 9.47 -46.71 8.16
C ILE A 299 9.21 -48.06 8.83
N SER A 300 9.56 -48.21 10.10
CA SER A 300 9.35 -49.50 10.78
C SER A 300 7.84 -49.77 10.82
N ALA A 301 7.40 -50.91 10.27
CA ALA A 301 6.03 -51.39 10.41
C ALA A 301 5.70 -51.86 11.85
N LYS A 302 6.54 -51.52 12.84
CA LYS A 302 6.33 -51.90 14.24
C LYS A 302 4.97 -51.40 14.74
N GLN A 303 4.53 -50.21 14.33
CA GLN A 303 3.20 -49.68 14.68
C GLN A 303 2.04 -50.55 14.17
N SER A 304 2.16 -51.18 12.99
CA SER A 304 1.13 -52.10 12.51
C SER A 304 1.18 -53.46 13.20
N ARG A 305 2.36 -53.87 13.70
CA ARG A 305 2.55 -55.16 14.37
C ARG A 305 2.20 -55.15 15.87
N VAL A 306 2.46 -54.05 16.59
CA VAL A 306 2.28 -54.00 18.06
C VAL A 306 1.17 -53.06 18.52
N GLY A 307 0.41 -52.46 17.60
CA GLY A 307 -0.60 -51.46 17.92
C GLY A 307 0.01 -50.13 18.42
N PRO A 308 -0.81 -49.07 18.54
CA PRO A 308 -0.37 -47.81 19.12
C PRO A 308 0.05 -48.03 20.59
N LYS A 309 1.15 -47.39 21.00
CA LYS A 309 1.60 -47.46 22.39
C LYS A 309 0.58 -46.72 23.28
N PRO A 310 0.30 -47.19 24.50
CA PRO A 310 -0.71 -46.58 25.38
C PRO A 310 -0.45 -45.10 25.72
N TRP A 311 0.80 -44.62 25.58
CA TRP A 311 1.14 -43.21 25.78
C TRP A 311 1.13 -42.36 24.50
N SER A 312 1.01 -42.96 23.31
CA SER A 312 0.91 -42.19 22.07
C SER A 312 -0.51 -41.66 21.93
N GLY A 313 -0.76 -40.52 22.59
CA GLY A 313 -2.02 -39.79 22.54
C GLY A 313 -2.37 -39.38 21.13
N LYS A 314 -3.10 -40.24 20.43
CA LYS A 314 -4.12 -39.84 19.48
C LYS A 314 -5.45 -40.27 20.07
N GLY A 315 -5.98 -39.44 20.97
CA GLY A 315 -7.39 -39.48 21.34
C GLY A 315 -8.23 -39.14 20.12
N GLY A 316 -8.52 -40.15 19.30
CA GLY A 316 -9.60 -40.13 18.34
C GLY A 316 -10.76 -40.88 18.98
N ALA A 317 -11.64 -40.16 19.66
CA ALA A 317 -12.96 -40.67 20.00
C ALA A 317 -13.78 -40.70 18.71
N ALA A 318 -13.99 -41.90 18.17
CA ALA A 318 -14.98 -42.18 17.14
C ALA A 318 -15.88 -43.32 17.64
N GLY A 319 -17.19 -43.05 17.65
CA GLY A 319 -18.29 -43.99 17.87
C GLY A 319 -18.63 -44.22 19.35
N GLY A 320 -19.87 -44.12 19.81
CA GLY A 320 -21.15 -43.94 19.14
C GLY A 320 -22.26 -44.43 20.09
N GLY A 321 -23.41 -43.77 20.05
CA GLY A 321 -24.73 -44.34 20.34
C GLY A 321 -25.10 -44.73 21.77
N GLY A 322 -26.26 -44.22 22.22
CA GLY A 322 -27.24 -45.06 22.91
C GLY A 322 -27.76 -44.60 24.28
N SER A 323 -29.01 -44.11 24.25
CA SER A 323 -30.09 -44.35 25.23
C SER A 323 -29.98 -43.85 26.68
N GLY A 324 -31.03 -43.14 27.13
CA GLY A 324 -31.36 -43.05 28.55
C GLY A 324 -32.27 -41.87 28.90
N SER A 325 -33.57 -42.12 28.90
CA SER A 325 -34.66 -41.23 29.35
C SER A 325 -34.46 -40.70 30.76
N ALA A 326 -34.83 -39.42 30.97
CA ALA A 326 -35.72 -38.91 32.02
C ALA A 326 -35.83 -37.38 31.85
#